data_AF-A0A6A6Y0M8-F1
#
_entry.id   AF-A0A6A6Y0M8-F1
#
_cell.length_a   1.000
_cell.length_b   1.000
_cell.length_c   1.000
_cell.angle_alpha   90.00
_cell.angle_beta   90.00
_cell.angle_gamma   90.00
#
_symmetry.space_group_name_H-M   'P 1'
#
loop_
_entity.id
_entity.type
_entity.pdbx_description
1 polymer ?
#
loop_
_entity_poly.entity_id
_entity_poly.type
_entity_poly.pdbx_seq_one_letter_code
_entity_poly.pdbx_strand_id
1 'polypeptide(L)'
;MAATDILSALIPSSPGLLPYWLLITSFLSILNFIACYTSPPFFLRTYSNPFPNSPPPKPTTRSSQKSSTSASESTVLPARIFGTWTLLACILRTYAAYALDHTDIYAITLSTYLIALGHFTSEWLIYGTMTLKGGLAPPLFFSTTTTLWMLSQWGTY
;
A
#
# COMPACT_ATOMS: atom_id res chain seq x y z
N MET A 1 28.33 -5.58 18.69
CA MET A 1 27.42 -6.46 17.93
C MET A 1 27.93 -6.46 16.50
N ALA A 2 28.38 -7.60 15.99
CA ALA A 2 28.95 -7.68 14.65
C ALA A 2 27.85 -7.51 13.60
N ALA A 3 28.19 -6.99 12.41
CA ALA A 3 27.21 -6.86 11.32
C ALA A 3 26.57 -8.21 10.94
N THR A 4 27.30 -9.32 11.17
CA THR A 4 26.84 -10.70 11.00
C THR A 4 25.74 -11.10 11.99
N ASP A 5 25.78 -10.59 13.23
CA ASP A 5 24.78 -10.88 14.26
C ASP A 5 23.45 -10.19 13.92
N ILE A 6 23.53 -8.96 13.41
CA ILE A 6 22.36 -8.20 12.94
C ILE A 6 21.73 -8.89 11.73
N LEU A 7 22.55 -9.35 10.77
CA LEU A 7 22.05 -10.03 9.58
C LEU A 7 21.37 -11.35 9.93
N SER A 8 21.92 -12.11 10.87
CA SER A 8 21.36 -13.39 11.32
C SER A 8 20.02 -13.20 12.04
N ALA A 9 19.86 -12.12 12.80
CA ALA A 9 18.60 -11.78 13.46
C ALA A 9 17.52 -11.28 12.48
N LEU A 10 17.90 -10.80 11.29
CA LEU A 10 16.98 -10.27 10.29
C LEU A 10 16.39 -11.34 9.36
N ILE A 11 16.94 -12.56 9.40
CA ILE A 11 16.51 -13.67 8.56
C ILE A 11 15.43 -14.46 9.33
N PRO A 12 14.20 -14.56 8.80
CA PRO A 12 13.16 -15.40 9.39
C PRO A 12 13.60 -16.86 9.46
N SER A 13 13.31 -17.53 10.58
CA SER A 13 13.63 -18.95 10.78
C SER A 13 12.53 -19.88 10.23
N SER A 14 11.40 -19.33 9.79
CA SER A 14 10.25 -20.08 9.28
C SER A 14 10.51 -20.65 7.87
N PRO A 15 10.05 -21.87 7.57
CA PRO A 15 10.25 -22.50 6.27
C PRO A 15 9.48 -21.75 5.17
N GLY A 16 10.01 -21.72 3.95
CA GLY A 16 9.31 -21.20 2.76
C GLY A 16 9.67 -19.75 2.37
N LEU A 17 9.10 -19.29 1.25
CA LEU A 17 9.41 -17.97 0.66
C LEU A 17 8.47 -16.84 1.14
N LEU A 18 7.34 -17.19 1.74
CA LEU A 18 6.34 -16.25 2.26
C LEU A 18 6.91 -15.23 3.28
N PRO A 19 7.70 -15.62 4.30
CA PRO A 19 8.19 -14.66 5.29
C PRO A 19 9.15 -13.63 4.67
N TYR A 20 9.97 -14.04 3.69
CA TYR A 20 10.82 -13.12 2.94
C TYR A 20 10.01 -12.14 2.08
N TRP A 21 8.94 -12.62 1.43
CA TRP A 21 8.01 -11.77 0.70
C TRP A 21 7.36 -10.72 1.61
N LEU A 22 6.92 -11.13 2.81
CA LEU A 22 6.36 -10.22 3.80
C LEU A 22 7.38 -9.15 4.22
N LEU A 23 8.64 -9.50 4.45
CA LEU A 23 9.70 -8.52 4.75
C LEU A 23 9.95 -7.53 3.60
N ILE A 24 9.94 -7.99 2.34
CA ILE A 24 10.05 -7.11 1.17
C ILE A 24 8.89 -6.12 1.14
N THR A 25 7.66 -6.59 1.32
CA THR A 25 6.48 -5.72 1.33
C THR A 25 6.46 -4.78 2.54
N SER A 26 7.00 -5.18 3.69
CA SER A 26 7.22 -4.31 4.85
C SER A 26 8.21 -3.19 4.52
N PHE A 27 9.35 -3.51 3.93
CA PHE A 27 10.33 -2.50 3.52
C PHE A 27 9.73 -1.48 2.53
N LEU A 28 9.01 -1.97 1.50
CA LEU A 28 8.30 -1.11 0.56
C LEU A 28 7.22 -0.25 1.23
N SER A 29 6.56 -0.77 2.27
CA SER A 29 5.58 -0.04 3.06
C SER A 29 6.19 1.13 3.83
N ILE A 30 7.43 0.99 4.33
CA ILE A 30 8.16 2.08 4.98
C ILE A 30 8.47 3.20 3.97
N LEU A 31 8.93 2.84 2.76
CA LEU A 31 9.16 3.81 1.69
C LEU A 31 7.87 4.53 1.31
N ASN A 32 6.76 3.79 1.22
CA ASN A 32 5.44 4.35 0.95
C ASN A 32 4.98 5.32 2.06
N PHE A 33 5.16 4.94 3.32
CA PHE A 33 4.89 5.81 4.47
C PHE A 33 5.68 7.12 4.38
N ILE A 34 6.99 7.05 4.13
CA ILE A 34 7.83 8.25 3.98
C ILE A 34 7.34 9.12 2.81
N ALA A 35 7.00 8.50 1.68
CA ALA A 35 6.47 9.22 0.52
C ALA A 35 5.14 9.93 0.84
N CYS A 36 4.26 9.33 1.64
CA CYS A 36 3.00 9.94 2.06
C CYS A 36 3.18 11.22 2.90
N TYR A 37 4.26 11.31 3.68
CA TYR A 37 4.54 12.45 4.55
C TYR A 37 5.40 13.52 3.87
N THR A 38 6.30 13.12 2.98
CA THR A 38 7.25 14.04 2.32
C THR A 38 6.80 14.50 0.94
N SER A 39 6.04 13.66 0.22
CA SER A 39 5.55 13.92 -1.14
C SER A 39 4.04 13.70 -1.29
N PRO A 40 3.17 14.40 -0.52
CA PRO A 40 1.72 14.25 -0.62
C PRO A 40 1.14 14.31 -2.04
N PRO A 41 1.59 15.22 -2.96
CA PRO A 41 1.04 15.34 -4.32
C PRO A 41 1.07 14.05 -5.13
N PHE A 42 2.04 13.17 -4.87
CA PHE A 42 2.13 11.86 -5.52
C PHE A 42 0.93 10.97 -5.17
N PHE A 43 0.55 10.95 -3.89
CA PHE A 43 -0.60 10.18 -3.40
C PHE A 43 -1.93 10.81 -3.77
N LEU A 44 -1.96 12.13 -3.94
CA LEU A 44 -3.16 12.80 -4.42
C LEU A 44 -3.53 12.28 -5.79
N ARG A 45 -2.57 11.99 -6.66
CA ARG A 45 -2.84 11.47 -8.01
C ARG A 45 -3.62 10.16 -8.00
N THR A 46 -3.47 9.35 -6.95
CA THR A 46 -4.18 8.08 -6.80
C THR A 46 -5.66 8.29 -6.50
N TYR A 47 -6.00 9.27 -5.66
CA TYR A 47 -7.37 9.61 -5.25
C TYR A 47 -7.97 10.78 -6.05
N SER A 48 -7.18 11.41 -6.92
CA SER A 48 -7.62 12.50 -7.80
C SER A 48 -8.07 11.89 -9.11
N ASN A 49 -9.31 11.42 -9.16
CA ASN A 49 -9.96 11.21 -10.44
C ASN A 49 -10.53 12.56 -10.91
N PRO A 50 -10.03 13.18 -11.99
CA PRO A 50 -10.80 14.20 -12.66
C PRO A 50 -12.01 13.45 -13.25
N PHE A 51 -13.19 13.67 -12.68
CA PHE A 51 -14.43 12.94 -12.96
C PHE A 51 -14.52 12.44 -14.41
N PRO A 52 -14.86 11.16 -14.67
CA PRO A 52 -14.95 10.61 -16.03
C PRO A 52 -15.93 11.36 -16.95
N ASN A 53 -16.84 12.17 -16.39
CA ASN A 53 -17.80 13.01 -17.12
C ASN A 53 -17.53 14.52 -17.00
N SER A 54 -16.38 14.95 -16.48
CA SER A 54 -16.01 16.37 -16.54
C SER A 54 -15.86 16.78 -18.01
N PRO A 55 -16.56 17.82 -18.48
CA PRO A 55 -16.36 18.35 -19.82
C PRO A 55 -14.88 18.61 -20.05
N PRO A 56 -14.33 18.29 -21.25
CA PRO A 56 -12.94 18.61 -21.54
C PRO A 56 -12.71 20.10 -21.26
N PRO A 57 -11.63 20.47 -20.55
CA PRO A 57 -11.35 21.87 -20.28
C PRO A 57 -11.30 22.60 -21.62
N LYS A 58 -12.17 23.61 -21.78
CA LYS A 58 -12.22 24.44 -22.98
C LYS A 58 -10.79 24.89 -23.29
N PRO A 59 -10.34 24.80 -24.56
CA PRO A 59 -8.99 25.23 -24.92
C PRO A 59 -8.91 26.75 -24.79
N THR A 60 -8.56 27.24 -23.60
CA THR A 60 -8.17 28.64 -23.39
C THR A 60 -6.74 28.78 -23.86
N THR A 61 -6.57 29.36 -25.05
CA THR A 61 -5.31 29.90 -25.55
C THR A 61 -4.76 30.92 -24.55
N ARG A 62 -3.89 30.46 -23.64
CA ARG A 62 -2.79 31.22 -23.02
C ARG A 62 -1.95 30.27 -22.16
N SER A 63 -0.71 30.06 -22.59
CA SER A 63 0.46 29.61 -21.80
C SER A 63 0.20 28.55 -20.72
N SER A 64 0.45 27.29 -21.05
CA SER A 64 1.14 26.30 -20.20
C SER A 64 1.04 26.49 -18.67
N GLN A 65 -0.18 26.51 -18.14
CA GLN A 65 -0.37 26.30 -16.71
C GLN A 65 -0.47 24.79 -16.51
N LYS A 66 0.70 24.16 -16.47
CA LYS A 66 0.90 22.84 -15.87
C LYS A 66 0.19 22.92 -14.51
N SER A 67 -0.97 22.29 -14.38
CA SER A 67 -1.76 22.26 -13.14
C SER A 67 -1.06 21.38 -12.11
N SER A 68 0.12 21.82 -11.70
CA SER A 68 0.88 21.37 -10.54
C SER A 68 0.83 22.53 -9.57
N THR A 69 0.43 22.29 -8.32
CA THR A 69 0.17 23.26 -7.23
C THR A 69 -1.18 23.97 -7.39
N SER A 70 -2.19 23.75 -6.55
CA SER A 70 -2.21 23.35 -5.15
C SER A 70 -2.72 21.92 -4.95
N ALA A 71 -1.97 21.12 -4.19
CA ALA A 71 -2.61 20.14 -3.33
C ALA A 71 -3.62 20.94 -2.50
N SER A 72 -4.91 20.86 -2.82
CA SER A 72 -5.92 21.50 -1.99
C SER A 72 -5.68 21.00 -0.57
N GLU A 73 -5.68 21.90 0.40
CA GLU A 73 -5.46 21.59 1.82
C GLU A 73 -6.29 20.35 2.28
N SER A 74 -7.45 20.15 1.65
CA SER A 74 -8.35 19.01 1.79
C SER A 74 -7.75 17.62 1.48
N THR A 75 -6.58 17.54 0.84
CA THR A 75 -6.02 16.28 0.34
C THR A 75 -4.74 15.82 1.07
N VAL A 76 -4.10 16.72 1.84
CA VAL A 76 -2.88 16.39 2.59
C VAL A 76 -3.17 15.47 3.77
N LEU A 77 -4.32 15.64 4.42
CA LEU A 77 -4.72 14.81 5.56
C LEU A 77 -4.97 13.34 5.14
N PRO A 78 -5.77 13.04 4.09
CA PRO A 78 -5.92 11.67 3.57
C PRO A 78 -4.59 10.99 3.21
N ALA A 79 -3.64 11.71 2.61
CA ALA A 79 -2.32 11.15 2.29
C ALA A 79 -1.57 10.68 3.55
N ARG A 80 -1.57 11.48 4.62
CA ARG A 80 -0.95 11.09 5.89
C ARG A 80 -1.66 9.91 6.54
N ILE A 81 -2.99 9.89 6.54
CA ILE A 81 -3.80 8.76 7.06
C ILE A 81 -3.44 7.48 6.30
N PHE A 82 -3.35 7.54 4.97
CA PHE A 82 -2.92 6.42 4.15
C PHE A 82 -1.53 5.92 4.51
N GLY A 83 -0.59 6.84 4.72
CA GLY A 83 0.74 6.54 5.22
C GLY A 83 0.69 5.82 6.58
N THR A 84 -0.05 6.36 7.55
CA THR A 84 -0.18 5.76 8.89
C THR A 84 -0.77 4.34 8.83
N TRP A 85 -1.80 4.12 8.03
CA TRP A 85 -2.37 2.79 7.80
C TRP A 85 -1.36 1.83 7.15
N THR A 86 -0.55 2.33 6.21
CA THR A 86 0.51 1.54 5.58
C THR A 86 1.60 1.15 6.58
N LEU A 87 1.95 2.04 7.51
CA LEU A 87 2.90 1.76 8.59
C LEU A 87 2.34 0.72 9.58
N LEU A 88 1.06 0.81 9.95
CA LEU A 88 0.41 -0.20 10.77
C LEU A 88 0.49 -1.59 10.10
N ALA A 89 0.18 -1.64 8.81
CA ALA A 89 0.26 -2.89 8.06
C ALA A 89 1.71 -3.39 7.90
N CYS A 90 2.71 -2.50 7.83
CA CYS A 90 4.12 -2.86 7.89
C CYS A 90 4.47 -3.59 9.19
N ILE A 91 4.02 -3.08 10.33
CA ILE A 91 4.28 -3.69 11.64
C ILE A 91 3.71 -5.12 11.66
N LEU A 92 2.44 -5.28 11.28
CA LEU A 92 1.78 -6.59 11.26
C LEU A 92 2.49 -7.59 10.34
N ARG A 93 2.90 -7.18 9.14
CA ARG A 93 3.65 -8.03 8.20
C ARG A 93 5.02 -8.41 8.73
N THR A 94 5.71 -7.49 9.39
CA THR A 94 7.00 -7.78 10.01
C THR A 94 6.81 -8.79 11.13
N TYR A 95 5.82 -8.63 12.00
CA TYR A 95 5.49 -9.62 13.03
C TYR A 95 5.15 -10.99 12.41
N ALA A 96 4.29 -11.01 11.40
CA ALA A 96 3.94 -12.24 10.69
C ALA A 96 5.16 -12.92 10.06
N ALA A 97 6.10 -12.16 9.48
CA ALA A 97 7.31 -12.74 8.89
C ALA A 97 8.15 -13.54 9.88
N TYR A 98 8.25 -13.10 11.14
CA TYR A 98 9.00 -13.80 12.19
C TYR A 98 8.16 -14.82 12.98
N ALA A 99 6.82 -14.78 12.85
CA ALA A 99 5.89 -15.55 13.67
C ALA A 99 4.76 -16.15 12.82
N LEU A 100 5.10 -16.78 11.68
CA LEU A 100 4.12 -17.40 10.78
C LEU A 100 3.38 -18.58 11.43
N ASP A 101 4.02 -19.28 12.37
CA ASP A 101 3.47 -20.45 13.06
C ASP A 101 2.34 -20.09 14.04
N HIS A 102 2.15 -18.79 14.33
CA HIS A 102 1.06 -18.32 15.17
C HIS A 102 -0.16 -18.00 14.32
N THR A 103 -1.17 -18.88 14.38
CA THR A 103 -2.43 -18.75 13.63
C THR A 103 -3.10 -17.40 13.83
N ASP A 104 -3.03 -16.82 15.03
CA ASP A 104 -3.61 -15.50 15.34
C ASP A 104 -2.94 -14.38 14.53
N ILE A 105 -1.60 -14.34 14.52
CA ILE A 105 -0.81 -13.32 13.79
C ILE A 105 -1.00 -13.49 12.28
N TYR A 106 -1.06 -14.73 11.84
CA TYR A 106 -1.34 -15.07 10.45
C TYR A 106 -2.73 -14.55 10.02
N ALA A 107 -3.76 -14.86 10.81
CA ALA A 107 -5.15 -14.49 10.52
C ALA A 107 -5.36 -12.98 10.53
N ILE A 108 -4.79 -12.25 11.50
CA ILE A 108 -4.89 -10.78 11.51
C ILE A 108 -4.16 -10.16 10.33
N THR A 109 -2.99 -10.69 9.96
CA THR A 109 -2.22 -10.17 8.81
C THR A 109 -2.96 -10.40 7.51
N LEU A 110 -3.48 -11.61 7.30
CA LEU A 110 -4.34 -11.91 6.15
C LEU A 110 -5.57 -10.99 6.13
N SER A 111 -6.21 -10.80 7.29
CA SER A 111 -7.39 -9.93 7.40
C SER A 111 -7.07 -8.49 6.99
N THR A 112 -5.90 -7.95 7.36
CA THR A 112 -5.49 -6.61 6.91
C THR A 112 -5.30 -6.50 5.41
N TYR A 113 -4.81 -7.57 4.75
CA TYR A 113 -4.72 -7.61 3.30
C TYR A 113 -6.10 -7.73 2.63
N LEU A 114 -7.03 -8.48 3.22
CA LEU A 114 -8.43 -8.55 2.76
C LEU A 114 -9.14 -7.20 2.87
N ILE A 115 -8.96 -6.49 3.99
CA ILE A 115 -9.50 -5.14 4.19
C ILE A 115 -8.92 -4.19 3.16
N ALA A 116 -7.60 -4.22 2.94
CA ALA A 116 -6.95 -3.38 1.93
C ALA A 116 -7.48 -3.68 0.52
N LEU A 117 -7.59 -4.96 0.14
CA LEU A 117 -8.13 -5.38 -1.15
C LEU A 117 -9.57 -4.92 -1.32
N GLY A 118 -10.43 -5.12 -0.32
CA GLY A 118 -11.82 -4.66 -0.32
C GLY A 118 -11.93 -3.15 -0.44
N HIS A 119 -11.12 -2.39 0.31
CA HIS A 119 -11.09 -0.94 0.22
C HIS A 119 -10.70 -0.47 -1.18
N PHE A 120 -9.54 -0.87 -1.71
CA PHE A 120 -9.07 -0.43 -3.02
C PHE A 120 -9.97 -0.88 -4.18
N THR A 121 -10.56 -2.07 -4.09
CA THR A 121 -11.51 -2.54 -5.10
C THR A 121 -12.82 -1.76 -5.03
N SER A 122 -13.33 -1.43 -3.84
CA SER A 122 -14.52 -0.59 -3.69
C SER A 122 -14.31 0.84 -4.19
N GLU A 123 -13.15 1.44 -3.91
CA GLU A 123 -12.78 2.77 -4.41
C GLU A 123 -12.64 2.81 -5.94
N TRP A 124 -12.26 1.69 -6.55
CA TRP A 124 -12.15 1.58 -8.01
C TRP A 124 -13.49 1.27 -8.69
N LEU A 125 -14.25 0.30 -8.19
CA LEU A 125 -15.42 -0.26 -8.87
C LEU A 125 -16.74 0.43 -8.48
N ILE A 126 -16.84 0.92 -7.24
CA ILE A 126 -18.09 1.50 -6.70
C ILE A 126 -17.99 3.02 -6.67
N TYR A 127 -16.98 3.56 -5.98
CA TYR A 127 -16.88 5.01 -5.76
C TYR A 127 -16.14 5.74 -6.89
N GLY A 128 -15.33 5.03 -7.68
CA GLY A 128 -14.60 5.60 -8.80
C GLY A 128 -13.60 6.70 -8.41
N THR A 129 -13.11 6.70 -7.17
CA THR A 129 -12.14 7.71 -6.68
C THR A 129 -10.71 7.39 -7.14
N MET A 130 -10.44 6.12 -7.46
CA MET A 130 -9.12 5.64 -7.88
C MET A 130 -9.16 5.05 -9.29
N THR A 131 -8.09 5.26 -10.06
CA THR A 131 -7.92 4.65 -11.38
C THR A 131 -6.62 3.87 -11.47
N LEU A 132 -6.59 2.81 -12.28
CA LEU A 132 -5.38 2.02 -12.53
C LEU A 132 -4.22 2.88 -13.06
N LYS A 133 -4.52 3.86 -13.92
CA LYS A 133 -3.54 4.83 -14.46
C LYS A 133 -3.12 5.90 -13.45
N GLY A 134 -3.88 6.08 -12.37
CA GLY A 134 -3.65 7.07 -11.31
C GLY A 134 -2.72 6.63 -10.19
N GLY A 135 -2.24 5.38 -10.20
CA GLY A 135 -1.37 4.84 -9.14
C GLY A 135 -2.01 3.79 -8.23
N LEU A 136 -3.20 3.29 -8.59
CA LEU A 136 -3.89 2.20 -7.89
C LEU A 136 -3.25 0.82 -8.13
N ALA A 137 -2.53 0.67 -9.25
CA ALA A 137 -1.99 -0.62 -9.67
C ALA A 137 -1.02 -1.26 -8.65
N PRO A 138 -0.05 -0.54 -8.04
CA PRO A 138 0.84 -1.15 -7.06
C PRO A 138 0.10 -1.65 -5.80
N PRO A 139 -0.77 -0.87 -5.13
CA PRO A 139 -1.54 -1.37 -3.99
C PRO A 139 -2.35 -2.63 -4.28
N LEU A 140 -3.05 -2.68 -5.42
CA LEU A 140 -3.83 -3.86 -5.82
C LEU A 140 -2.96 -5.08 -6.13
N PHE A 141 -1.82 -4.89 -6.79
CA PHE A 141 -0.90 -5.98 -7.10
C PHE A 141 -0.37 -6.65 -5.82
N PHE A 142 0.14 -5.85 -4.89
CA PHE A 142 0.71 -6.39 -3.65
C PHE A 142 -0.35 -6.99 -2.74
N SER A 143 -1.53 -6.36 -2.62
CA SER A 143 -2.60 -6.90 -1.78
C SER A 143 -3.16 -8.20 -2.33
N THR A 144 -3.43 -8.28 -3.64
CA THR A 144 -3.97 -9.49 -4.28
C THR A 144 -2.96 -10.64 -4.22
N THR A 145 -1.71 -10.39 -4.61
CA THR A 145 -0.65 -11.40 -4.61
C THR A 145 -0.43 -11.98 -3.21
N THR A 146 -0.34 -11.11 -2.20
CA THR A 146 -0.09 -11.58 -0.83
C THR A 146 -1.30 -12.30 -0.24
N THR A 147 -2.52 -11.81 -0.51
CA THR A 147 -3.75 -12.49 -0.07
C THR A 147 -3.85 -13.90 -0.65
N LEU A 148 -3.67 -14.05 -1.96
CA LEU A 148 -3.74 -15.36 -2.62
C LEU A 148 -2.63 -16.30 -2.14
N TRP A 149 -1.43 -15.79 -1.93
CA TRP A 149 -0.31 -16.60 -1.44
C TRP A 149 -0.56 -17.07 0.00
N MET A 150 -0.99 -16.17 0.88
CA MET A 150 -1.36 -16.55 2.25
C MET A 150 -2.52 -17.57 2.24
N LEU A 151 -3.60 -17.32 1.50
CA LEU A 151 -4.71 -18.29 1.39
C LEU A 151 -4.26 -19.66 0.86
N SER A 152 -3.32 -19.69 -0.10
CA SER A 152 -2.77 -20.94 -0.62
C SER A 152 -1.94 -21.72 0.41
N GLN A 153 -1.41 -21.06 1.42
CA GLN A 153 -0.61 -21.68 2.49
C GLN A 153 -1.40 -21.81 3.80
N TRP A 154 -2.72 -21.60 3.74
CA TRP A 154 -3.60 -21.68 4.90
C TRP A 154 -3.64 -23.11 5.44
N GLY A 155 -3.23 -23.30 6.70
CA GLY A 155 -3.17 -24.61 7.36
C GLY A 155 -1.86 -25.38 7.15
N THR A 156 -0.93 -24.85 6.34
CA THR A 156 0.46 -25.33 6.28
C THR A 156 1.34 -24.66 7.36
N TYR A 157 0.96 -23.45 7.75
CA TYR A 157 1.45 -22.69 8.90
C TYR A 157 0.32 -22.56 9.92
#